data_AF-A0A7S2LNQ6-F1
#
_entry.id   AF-A0A7S2LNQ6-F1
#
_cell.length_a   1.000
_cell.length_b   1.000
_cell.length_c   1.000
_cell.angle_alpha   90.00
_cell.angle_beta   90.00
_cell.angle_gamma   90.00
#
_symmetry.space_group_name_H-M   'P 1'
#
loop_
_entity.id
_entity.type
_entity.pdbx_description
1 polymer ?
#
loop_
_entity_poly.entity_id
_entity_poly.type
_entity_poly.pdbx_seq_one_letter_code
_entity_poly.pdbx_strand_id
1 'polypeptide(L)'
;MRQAWVAPMPAAEAVRETGAEEDTADEWDDEDTLPDNWFIRLVHGVAWLLTVALSVLSVCFICYQLYALYGPYCKAKLLGDKTYRFPEYFYKVYGNDIADLTSEHWGYLGACAAVSFVSIRFVVPRHPFEARPTAPNDHAKSD
;
A
#
# COMPACT_ATOMS: atom_id res chain seq x y z
N MET A 1 -4.68 25.54 -51.58
CA MET A 1 -5.35 24.25 -51.88
C MET A 1 -4.29 23.23 -52.30
N ARG A 2 -4.36 21.99 -51.75
CA ARG A 2 -3.64 20.74 -52.09
C ARG A 2 -2.14 20.70 -51.71
N GLN A 3 -1.78 20.12 -50.56
CA GLN A 3 -1.46 18.69 -50.28
C GLN A 3 -0.30 18.10 -51.11
N ALA A 4 0.77 17.71 -50.41
CA ALA A 4 1.50 16.47 -50.65
C ALA A 4 1.96 15.89 -49.30
N TRP A 5 1.53 14.67 -49.04
CA TRP A 5 1.88 13.80 -47.92
C TRP A 5 2.85 12.75 -48.44
N VAL A 6 3.96 12.46 -47.75
CA VAL A 6 4.66 11.14 -47.67
C VAL A 6 5.62 11.22 -46.47
N ALA A 7 5.22 10.72 -45.29
CA ALA A 7 5.49 9.40 -44.69
C ALA A 7 6.85 9.31 -43.91
N PRO A 8 6.84 8.80 -42.66
CA PRO A 8 8.01 8.70 -41.78
C PRO A 8 8.75 7.35 -41.96
N MET A 9 9.98 7.27 -41.43
CA MET A 9 10.72 6.09 -40.90
C MET A 9 12.23 6.23 -41.20
N PRO A 10 13.16 5.59 -40.44
CA PRO A 10 12.94 4.41 -39.61
C PRO A 10 13.51 4.41 -38.18
N ALA A 11 12.88 3.55 -37.39
CA ALA A 11 13.33 3.05 -36.10
C ALA A 11 14.59 2.19 -36.24
N ALA A 12 15.77 2.81 -36.30
CA ALA A 12 17.05 2.10 -36.36
C ALA A 12 18.12 2.57 -35.37
N GLU A 13 17.85 3.55 -34.51
CA GLU A 13 18.80 3.99 -33.47
C GLU A 13 18.17 3.98 -32.07
N ALA A 14 17.34 2.97 -31.83
CA ALA A 14 17.27 2.41 -30.49
C ALA A 14 18.55 1.58 -30.27
N VAL A 15 19.17 1.78 -29.10
CA VAL A 15 20.23 0.97 -28.45
C VAL A 15 21.66 1.53 -28.59
N ARG A 16 22.18 1.97 -27.43
CA ARG A 16 23.50 2.58 -27.09
C ARG A 16 23.43 4.10 -27.21
N GLU A 17 23.23 4.85 -26.13
CA GLU A 17 24.08 4.88 -24.94
C GLU A 17 23.25 4.92 -23.66
N THR A 18 23.46 3.90 -22.85
CA THR A 18 23.05 3.80 -21.45
C THR A 18 24.15 4.47 -20.63
N GLY A 19 23.78 5.34 -19.69
CA GLY A 19 24.62 5.66 -18.53
C GLY A 19 25.25 7.04 -18.53
N ALA A 20 24.47 8.04 -18.11
CA ALA A 20 24.94 9.18 -17.32
C ALA A 20 23.70 9.98 -16.84
N GLU A 21 22.84 9.34 -16.05
CA GLU A 21 22.02 10.11 -15.11
C GLU A 21 22.94 10.38 -13.92
N GLU A 22 23.43 11.62 -13.82
CA GLU A 22 24.04 12.14 -12.60
C GLU A 22 23.01 12.03 -11.49
N ASP A 23 23.19 11.00 -10.67
CA ASP A 23 22.51 10.75 -9.42
C ASP A 23 22.97 11.83 -8.42
N THR A 24 22.34 13.00 -8.46
CA THR A 24 22.42 13.97 -7.36
C THR A 24 21.56 13.45 -6.20
N ALA A 25 22.04 12.39 -5.57
CA ALA A 25 21.42 11.72 -4.44
C ALA A 25 22.45 11.46 -3.35
N ASP A 26 23.15 12.49 -2.86
CA ASP A 26 24.14 12.31 -1.78
C ASP A 26 24.35 13.58 -0.92
N GLU A 27 23.30 14.35 -0.63
CA GLU A 27 23.46 15.49 0.30
C GLU A 27 22.22 15.77 1.18
N TRP A 28 21.68 14.72 1.80
CA TRP A 28 20.76 14.83 2.95
C TRP A 28 21.03 13.76 4.04
N ASP A 29 22.20 13.11 4.03
CA ASP A 29 22.51 11.98 4.92
C ASP A 29 23.42 12.35 6.11
N ASP A 30 23.53 13.65 6.43
CA ASP A 30 24.40 14.18 7.48
C ASP A 30 23.63 14.95 8.57
N GLU A 31 22.57 14.37 9.16
CA GLU A 31 22.14 14.78 10.51
C GLU A 31 21.19 13.79 11.19
N ASP A 32 21.61 12.54 11.39
CA ASP A 32 21.00 11.68 12.43
C ASP A 32 21.94 10.52 12.80
N THR A 33 23.12 10.85 13.32
CA THR A 33 23.79 9.94 14.29
C THR A 33 22.97 9.89 15.57
N LEU A 34 21.76 9.33 15.47
CA LEU A 34 21.00 8.86 16.62
C LEU A 34 21.89 7.81 17.31
N PRO A 35 22.14 7.94 18.62
CA PRO A 35 22.89 6.93 19.35
C PRO A 35 22.26 5.56 19.11
N ASP A 36 23.11 4.51 19.06
CA ASP A 36 22.74 3.09 18.95
C ASP A 36 21.84 2.65 20.13
N ASN A 37 20.64 3.19 20.15
CA ASN A 37 19.62 2.93 21.14
C ASN A 37 18.90 1.69 20.63
N TRP A 38 19.40 0.53 21.02
CA TRP A 38 18.75 -0.76 20.84
C TRP A 38 17.24 -0.69 21.15
N PHE A 39 16.85 0.17 22.10
CA PHE A 39 15.48 0.52 22.44
C PHE A 39 14.69 1.13 21.26
N ILE A 40 15.25 2.10 20.53
CA ILE A 40 14.61 2.72 19.36
C ILE A 40 14.41 1.68 18.25
N ARG A 41 15.41 0.83 18.01
CA ARG A 41 15.30 -0.28 17.03
C ARG A 41 14.22 -1.28 17.44
N LEU A 42 14.10 -1.59 18.72
CA LEU A 42 13.05 -2.48 19.25
C LEU A 42 11.66 -1.85 19.10
N VAL A 43 11.49 -0.59 19.51
CA VAL A 43 10.21 0.13 19.37
C VAL A 43 9.79 0.21 17.91
N HIS A 44 10.73 0.51 17.00
CA HIS A 44 10.46 0.55 15.57
C HIS A 44 10.10 -0.85 15.01
N GLY A 45 10.77 -1.91 15.47
CA GLY A 45 10.44 -3.31 15.18
C GLY A 45 9.02 -3.69 15.61
N VAL A 46 8.64 -3.35 16.84
CA VAL A 46 7.30 -3.61 17.37
C VAL A 46 6.25 -2.82 16.60
N ALA A 47 6.51 -1.54 16.30
CA ALA A 47 5.61 -0.72 15.51
C ALA A 47 5.40 -1.30 14.10
N TRP A 48 6.47 -1.74 13.43
CA TRP A 48 6.39 -2.39 12.13
C TRP A 48 5.57 -3.69 12.18
N LEU A 49 5.82 -4.56 13.17
CA LEU A 49 5.05 -5.80 13.35
C LEU A 49 3.56 -5.51 13.60
N LEU A 50 3.26 -4.49 14.39
CA LEU A 50 1.89 -4.04 14.63
C LEU A 50 1.25 -3.57 13.32
N THR A 51 1.96 -2.78 12.52
CA THR A 51 1.47 -2.33 11.21
C THR A 51 1.18 -3.49 10.27
N VAL A 52 2.06 -4.50 10.22
CA VAL A 52 1.84 -5.72 9.44
C VAL A 52 0.58 -6.45 9.91
N ALA A 53 0.47 -6.71 11.21
CA ALA A 53 -0.67 -7.41 11.80
C ALA A 53 -1.99 -6.69 11.53
N LEU A 54 -2.03 -5.37 11.73
CA LEU A 54 -3.20 -4.54 11.45
C LEU A 54 -3.55 -4.51 9.96
N SER A 55 -2.54 -4.51 9.07
CA SER A 55 -2.78 -4.57 7.63
C SER A 55 -3.41 -5.90 7.21
N VAL A 56 -2.92 -7.02 7.75
CA VAL A 56 -3.49 -8.35 7.49
C VAL A 56 -4.94 -8.40 7.98
N LEU A 57 -5.19 -7.95 9.22
CA LEU A 57 -6.55 -7.89 9.77
C LEU A 57 -7.47 -7.01 8.91
N SER A 58 -6.97 -5.88 8.42
CA SER A 58 -7.73 -4.97 7.57
C SER A 58 -8.08 -5.61 6.23
N VAL A 59 -7.14 -6.32 5.58
CA VAL A 59 -7.41 -7.08 4.35
C VAL A 59 -8.45 -8.17 4.60
N CYS A 60 -8.32 -8.96 5.68
CA CYS A 60 -9.30 -9.97 6.03
C CYS A 60 -10.69 -9.37 6.26
N PHE A 61 -10.76 -8.21 6.94
CA PHE A 61 -12.01 -7.50 7.16
C PHE A 61 -12.63 -7.01 5.85
N ILE A 62 -11.84 -6.44 4.94
CA ILE A 62 -12.32 -6.01 3.61
C ILE A 62 -12.86 -7.22 2.83
N CYS A 63 -12.13 -8.34 2.79
CA CYS A 63 -12.58 -9.56 2.12
C CYS A 63 -13.88 -10.10 2.72
N TYR A 64 -13.99 -10.12 4.05
CA TYR A 64 -15.21 -10.54 4.74
C TYR A 64 -16.39 -9.64 4.39
N GLN A 65 -16.22 -8.31 4.42
CA GLN A 65 -17.27 -7.37 4.04
C GLN A 65 -17.68 -7.56 2.57
N LEU A 66 -16.70 -7.74 1.67
CA LEU A 66 -16.96 -8.00 0.26
C LEU A 66 -17.76 -9.29 0.05
N TYR A 67 -17.44 -10.36 0.78
CA TYR A 67 -18.13 -11.64 0.66
C TYR A 67 -19.52 -11.65 1.30
N ALA A 68 -19.63 -11.16 2.54
CA ALA A 68 -20.84 -11.30 3.35
C ALA A 68 -21.87 -10.19 3.11
N LEU A 69 -21.43 -8.99 2.73
CA LEU A 69 -22.30 -7.81 2.62
C LEU A 69 -22.42 -7.32 1.17
N TYR A 70 -21.30 -6.93 0.56
CA TYR A 70 -21.33 -6.31 -0.77
C TYR A 70 -21.64 -7.32 -1.88
N GLY A 71 -21.08 -8.53 -1.81
CA GLY A 71 -21.30 -9.61 -2.77
C GLY A 71 -22.78 -9.98 -2.96
N PRO A 72 -23.51 -10.37 -1.89
CA PRO A 72 -24.92 -10.71 -2.02
C PRO A 72 -25.77 -9.51 -2.40
N TYR A 73 -25.45 -8.29 -1.94
CA TYR A 73 -26.14 -7.07 -2.38
C TYR A 73 -25.96 -6.80 -3.88
N CYS A 74 -24.73 -6.83 -4.39
CA CYS A 74 -24.45 -6.65 -5.81
C CYS A 74 -25.15 -7.71 -6.65
N LYS A 75 -25.13 -8.98 -6.20
CA LYS A 75 -25.85 -10.07 -6.86
C LYS A 75 -27.36 -9.82 -6.88
N ALA A 76 -27.96 -9.41 -5.76
CA ALA A 76 -29.38 -9.09 -5.69
C ALA A 76 -29.77 -7.92 -6.61
N LYS A 77 -28.96 -6.86 -6.65
CA LYS A 77 -29.16 -5.73 -7.56
C LYS A 77 -29.05 -6.12 -9.03
N LEU A 78 -28.05 -6.94 -9.39
CA LEU A 78 -27.87 -7.43 -10.76
C LEU A 78 -29.03 -8.35 -11.21
N LEU A 79 -29.59 -9.13 -10.29
CA LEU A 79 -30.74 -10.00 -10.55
C LEU A 79 -32.10 -9.30 -10.41
N GLY A 80 -32.12 -8.02 -9.99
CA GLY A 80 -33.35 -7.26 -9.76
C GLY A 80 -34.20 -7.78 -8.61
N ASP A 81 -33.60 -8.50 -7.66
CA ASP A 81 -34.32 -9.06 -6.51
C ASP A 81 -34.67 -7.96 -5.50
N LYS A 82 -35.97 -7.66 -5.41
CA LYS A 82 -36.52 -6.65 -4.49
C LYS A 82 -36.75 -7.17 -3.07
N THR A 83 -36.55 -8.46 -2.83
CA THR A 83 -36.77 -9.09 -1.51
C THR A 83 -35.50 -9.17 -0.67
N TYR A 84 -34.35 -8.78 -1.25
CA TYR A 84 -33.07 -8.79 -0.55
C TYR A 84 -33.11 -7.89 0.70
N ARG A 85 -32.65 -8.46 1.82
CA ARG A 85 -32.40 -7.74 3.07
C ARG A 85 -30.96 -7.90 3.49
N PHE A 86 -30.40 -6.85 4.07
CA PHE A 86 -29.08 -6.89 4.67
C PHE A 86 -29.07 -7.82 5.91
N PRO A 87 -27.90 -8.30 6.34
CA PRO A 87 -27.76 -9.00 7.61
C PRO A 87 -28.23 -8.13 8.79
N GLU A 88 -28.73 -8.77 9.85
CA GLU A 88 -29.33 -8.08 11.01
C GLU A 88 -28.36 -7.09 11.70
N TYR A 89 -27.06 -7.38 11.71
CA TYR A 89 -26.05 -6.48 12.29
C TYR A 89 -25.97 -5.14 11.56
N PHE A 90 -26.26 -5.12 10.26
CA PHE A 90 -26.18 -3.91 9.44
C PHE A 90 -27.30 -2.93 9.85
N TYR A 91 -28.50 -3.44 10.07
CA TYR A 91 -29.64 -2.65 10.55
C TYR A 91 -29.45 -2.09 11.96
N LYS A 92 -28.70 -2.78 12.82
CA LYS A 92 -28.36 -2.26 14.17
C LYS A 92 -27.44 -1.05 14.12
N VAL A 93 -26.56 -0.97 13.12
CA VAL A 93 -25.58 0.10 12.99
C VAL A 93 -26.12 1.28 12.18
N TYR A 94 -26.81 0.99 11.09
CA TYR A 94 -27.23 2.00 10.12
C TYR A 94 -28.74 2.29 10.12
N GLY A 95 -29.51 1.59 10.94
CA GLY A 95 -30.96 1.76 11.06
C GLY A 95 -31.77 0.82 10.17
N ASN A 96 -33.01 0.53 10.59
CA ASN A 96 -33.90 -0.44 9.94
C ASN A 96 -34.44 0.01 8.57
N ASP A 97 -34.32 1.30 8.23
CA ASP A 97 -34.89 1.87 7.01
C ASP A 97 -33.95 1.78 5.79
N ILE A 98 -32.75 1.20 5.95
CA ILE A 98 -31.80 1.10 4.84
C ILE A 98 -32.18 -0.02 3.87
N ALA A 99 -32.54 0.39 2.64
CA ALA A 99 -32.77 -0.50 1.51
C ALA A 99 -31.58 -0.60 0.54
N ASP A 100 -30.61 0.33 0.63
CA ASP A 100 -29.50 0.42 -0.32
C ASP A 100 -28.18 0.86 0.33
N LEU A 101 -27.06 0.37 -0.20
CA LEU A 101 -25.73 0.83 0.18
C LEU A 101 -25.48 2.23 -0.40
N THR A 102 -25.48 3.24 0.46
CA THR A 102 -25.18 4.64 0.08
C THR A 102 -23.70 4.82 -0.28
N SER A 103 -23.36 5.93 -0.92
CA SER A 103 -21.97 6.30 -1.28
C SER A 103 -21.01 6.30 -0.09
N GLU A 104 -21.52 6.57 1.12
CA GLU A 104 -20.73 6.58 2.36
C GLU A 104 -20.14 5.20 2.66
N HIS A 105 -20.93 4.13 2.46
CA HIS A 105 -20.50 2.76 2.72
C HIS A 105 -19.36 2.34 1.79
N TRP A 106 -19.52 2.63 0.49
CA TRP A 106 -18.48 2.43 -0.52
C TRP A 106 -17.25 3.31 -0.25
N GLY A 107 -17.46 4.53 0.26
CA GLY A 107 -16.40 5.43 0.68
C GLY A 107 -15.56 4.86 1.83
N TYR A 108 -16.20 4.30 2.87
CA TYR A 108 -15.49 3.65 3.97
C TYR A 108 -14.69 2.44 3.52
N LEU A 109 -15.27 1.61 2.65
CA LEU A 109 -14.57 0.45 2.08
C LEU A 109 -13.35 0.90 1.26
N GLY A 110 -13.50 1.94 0.42
CA GLY A 110 -12.42 2.51 -0.38
C GLY A 110 -11.31 3.12 0.47
N ALA A 111 -11.66 3.88 1.51
CA ALA A 111 -10.68 4.46 2.44
C ALA A 111 -9.90 3.36 3.18
N CYS A 112 -10.59 2.32 3.67
CA CYS A 112 -9.96 1.18 4.34
C CYS A 112 -9.02 0.41 3.40
N ALA A 113 -9.42 0.22 2.15
CA ALA A 113 -8.58 -0.40 1.12
C ALA A 113 -7.36 0.45 0.77
N ALA A 114 -7.52 1.77 0.65
CA ALA A 114 -6.41 2.69 0.37
C ALA A 114 -5.38 2.70 1.49
N VAL A 115 -5.81 2.78 2.75
CA VAL A 115 -4.91 2.73 3.92
C VAL A 115 -4.18 1.40 3.98
N SER A 116 -4.89 0.28 3.77
CA SER A 116 -4.27 -1.05 3.70
C SER A 116 -3.22 -1.13 2.60
N PHE A 117 -3.53 -0.60 1.41
CA PHE A 117 -2.62 -0.59 0.27
C PHE A 117 -1.36 0.23 0.57
N VAL A 118 -1.50 1.46 1.09
CA VAL A 118 -0.36 2.32 1.45
C VAL A 118 0.50 1.64 2.50
N SER A 119 -0.11 1.06 3.52
CA SER A 119 0.59 0.32 4.57
C SER A 119 1.41 -0.84 3.99
N ILE A 120 0.79 -1.69 3.17
CA ILE A 120 1.46 -2.85 2.55
C ILE A 120 2.55 -2.41 1.58
N ARG A 121 2.32 -1.38 0.77
CA ARG A 121 3.24 -0.96 -0.29
C ARG A 121 4.46 -0.21 0.23
N PHE A 122 4.32 0.58 1.30
CA PHE A 122 5.36 1.52 1.73
C PHE A 122 5.97 1.18 3.10
N VAL A 123 5.26 0.47 3.96
CA VAL A 123 5.75 0.12 5.31
C VAL A 123 6.34 -1.29 5.34
N VAL A 124 5.67 -2.28 4.74
CA VAL A 124 6.14 -3.68 4.77
C VAL A 124 7.53 -3.86 4.16
N PRO A 125 7.89 -3.25 3.01
CA PRO A 125 9.23 -3.42 2.44
C PRO A 125 10.33 -2.76 3.27
N ARG A 126 10.01 -1.75 4.09
CA ARG A 126 10.97 -1.04 4.96
C ARG A 126 11.09 -1.75 6.30
N HIS A 127 11.39 -3.04 6.29
CA HIS A 127 11.46 -3.81 7.52
C HIS A 127 12.72 -3.45 8.33
N PRO A 128 12.61 -3.30 9.66
CA PRO A 128 13.74 -2.89 10.50
C PRO A 128 14.77 -3.99 10.76
N PHE A 129 14.58 -5.18 10.18
CA PHE A 129 15.42 -6.36 10.38
C PHE A 129 16.61 -6.48 9.42
N GLU A 130 16.84 -5.50 8.52
CA GLU A 130 18.10 -5.48 7.77
C GLU A 130 19.24 -5.18 8.73
N ALA A 131 20.04 -6.21 9.02
CA ALA A 131 21.26 -6.06 9.78
C ALA A 131 22.24 -5.21 8.95
N ARG A 132 22.41 -3.93 9.32
CA ARG A 132 23.53 -3.13 8.85
C ARG A 132 24.81 -3.92 9.21
N PRO A 133 25.66 -4.32 8.25
CA PRO A 133 26.87 -5.05 8.58
C PRO A 133 27.69 -4.22 9.55
N THR A 134 27.86 -4.73 10.76
CA THR A 134 28.72 -4.17 11.78
C THR A 134 30.12 -4.07 11.17
N ALA A 135 30.62 -2.84 10.98
CA ALA A 135 31.99 -2.63 10.55
C ALA A 135 32.92 -3.43 11.48
N PRO A 136 33.92 -4.15 10.95
CA PRO A 136 34.84 -4.89 11.79
C PRO A 136 35.57 -3.91 12.70
N ASN A 137 35.48 -4.13 14.01
CA ASN A 137 36.25 -3.42 15.01
C ASN A 137 37.75 -3.73 14.80
N ASP A 138 38.42 -2.92 13.98
CA ASP A 138 39.89 -2.86 13.90
C ASP A 138 40.45 -2.16 15.14
N HIS A 139 40.26 -2.77 16.31
CA HIS A 139 41.18 -2.56 17.43
C HIS A 139 42.27 -3.62 17.34
N ALA A 140 43.12 -3.45 16.32
CA ALA A 140 44.42 -4.09 16.26
C ALA A 140 45.22 -3.61 17.48
N LYS A 141 45.44 -4.55 18.40
CA LYS A 141 46.32 -4.44 19.55
C LYS A 141 47.74 -4.17 19.05
N SER A 142 48.25 -2.95 19.27
CA SER A 142 49.67 -2.64 19.16
C SER A 142 50.31 -2.82 20.54
N ASP A 143 50.89 -4.00 20.77
CA ASP A 143 51.95 -4.18 21.78
C ASP A 143 53.31 -3.90 21.10
#